data_AF-A0AAD6A1U2-F1
#
_entry.id   AF-A0AAD6A1U2-F1
#
_cell.length_a   1.000
_cell.length_b   1.000
_cell.length_c   1.000
_cell.angle_alpha   90.00
_cell.angle_beta   90.00
_cell.angle_gamma   90.00
#
_symmetry.space_group_name_H-M   'P 1'
#
loop_
_entity.id
_entity.type
_entity.pdbx_description
1 polymer ?
#
loop_
_entity_poly.entity_id
_entity_poly.type
_entity_poly.pdbx_seq_one_letter_code
_entity_poly.pdbx_strand_id
1 'polypeptide(L)'
;MLMQAHKMTRRFTQNVTIFRDGRGGREREREIETFQNPAPLLSLFYSPSKMESQVLVALALSLVGGLSTSLGALFVIINKAPNLNMLGLLQGFAAGLMLSISFLDLAHNALNSIGFLKGNLWFFAGVLFFALVVNFIPEPTVVPQSETDKKKKHETEDEGSGKDMMKKHRRQVFFSGIITAVGISLHNFPEGMAVFLGSIKGLRVGLNLAFAIALHNIPEGVAVALPVYFATNSKWQAFKLATLSGFAEPLGVIVVAYLFPSSLNPEILEGLLGSVGGVMAFLTLHEMLPLAFDYAGQKQAVKAVFVGMAFMSASLYFLEISLPEMTL
;
A
#
# COMPACT_ATOMS: atom_id res chain seq x y z
N MET A 1 -1.39 12.96 -36.40
CA MET A 1 -1.78 14.14 -35.60
C MET A 1 -0.63 15.08 -35.19
N LEU A 2 0.65 14.67 -35.24
CA LEU A 2 1.80 15.57 -35.01
C LEU A 2 2.08 16.62 -36.12
N MET A 3 1.48 16.49 -37.30
CA MET A 3 1.71 17.41 -38.43
C MET A 3 0.81 18.67 -38.43
N GLN A 4 -0.29 18.67 -37.66
CA GLN A 4 -1.20 19.83 -37.58
C GLN A 4 -0.75 20.85 -36.52
N ALA A 5 -0.05 20.41 -35.46
CA ALA A 5 0.52 21.30 -34.46
C ALA A 5 1.63 22.21 -35.04
N HIS A 6 2.47 21.68 -35.94
CA HIS A 6 3.58 22.43 -36.53
C HIS A 6 3.15 23.51 -37.55
N LYS A 7 1.95 23.37 -38.15
CA LYS A 7 1.37 24.40 -39.04
C LYS A 7 0.72 25.55 -38.28
N MET A 8 0.29 25.34 -37.04
CA MET A 8 -0.35 26.39 -36.23
C MET A 8 0.69 27.35 -35.62
N THR A 9 1.87 26.84 -35.24
CA THR A 9 2.98 27.67 -34.72
C THR A 9 3.58 28.58 -35.80
N ARG A 10 3.67 28.13 -37.06
CA ARG A 10 4.17 28.97 -38.17
C ARG A 10 3.21 30.12 -38.55
N ARG A 11 1.92 30.02 -38.24
CA ARG A 11 0.95 31.11 -38.50
C ARG A 11 1.02 32.24 -37.47
N PHE A 12 1.60 32.02 -36.30
CA PHE A 12 1.71 33.05 -35.27
C PHE A 12 2.99 33.90 -35.39
N THR A 13 3.99 33.47 -36.16
CA THR A 13 5.27 34.18 -36.32
C THR A 13 5.34 35.05 -37.59
N GLN A 14 4.30 35.12 -38.41
CA GLN A 14 4.32 35.86 -39.69
C GLN A 14 3.56 37.19 -39.73
N ASN A 15 2.97 37.64 -38.61
CA ASN A 15 2.29 38.95 -38.56
C ASN A 15 3.05 39.99 -37.74
N VAL A 16 4.30 40.25 -38.14
CA VAL A 16 4.97 41.53 -37.83
C VAL A 16 5.37 42.15 -39.17
N THR A 17 4.40 42.86 -39.77
CA THR A 17 4.60 43.63 -40.99
C THR A 17 5.45 44.86 -40.67
N ILE A 18 6.67 44.89 -41.20
CA ILE A 18 7.52 46.07 -41.24
C ILE A 18 6.89 47.08 -42.22
N PHE A 19 6.36 48.19 -41.71
CA PHE A 19 6.16 49.41 -42.49
C PHE A 19 7.50 50.17 -42.53
N ARG A 20 8.08 50.35 -43.71
CA ARG A 20 9.24 51.21 -43.96
C ARG A 20 8.83 52.28 -44.97
N ASP A 21 8.40 53.44 -44.48
CA ASP A 21 8.35 54.68 -45.27
C ASP A 21 9.61 55.50 -45.01
N GLY A 22 10.16 56.07 -46.07
CA GLY A 22 11.42 56.79 -46.06
C GLY A 22 11.25 58.25 -45.63
N ARG A 23 12.07 58.67 -44.66
CA ARG A 23 12.75 59.98 -44.61
C ARG A 23 13.69 59.99 -43.40
N GLY A 24 14.84 60.65 -43.58
CA GLY A 24 16.04 60.46 -42.75
C GLY A 24 15.98 60.99 -41.32
N GLY A 25 16.96 60.58 -40.52
CA GLY A 25 17.33 61.26 -39.27
C GLY A 25 17.67 60.33 -38.11
N ARG A 26 18.97 60.25 -37.81
CA ARG A 26 19.61 59.92 -36.51
C ARG A 26 19.23 58.60 -35.83
N GLU A 27 20.16 57.66 -35.89
CA GLU A 27 20.25 56.47 -35.05
C GLU A 27 20.22 56.85 -33.56
N ARG A 28 19.23 56.31 -32.84
CA ARG A 28 19.31 56.05 -31.41
C ARG A 28 18.95 54.59 -31.21
N GLU A 29 19.94 53.80 -30.84
CA GLU A 29 19.78 52.44 -30.34
C GLU A 29 18.76 52.46 -29.20
N ARG A 30 17.65 51.73 -29.38
CA ARG A 30 16.80 51.30 -28.27
C ARG A 30 17.05 49.81 -28.12
N GLU A 31 17.50 49.46 -26.93
CA GLU A 31 17.76 48.10 -26.46
C GLU A 31 16.64 47.16 -26.90
N ILE A 32 17.04 46.13 -27.64
CA ILE A 32 16.22 44.94 -27.84
C ILE A 32 16.31 44.18 -26.52
N GLU A 33 15.29 44.31 -25.68
CA GLU A 33 15.05 43.33 -24.63
C GLU A 33 14.79 41.99 -25.33
N THR A 34 15.85 41.19 -25.44
CA THR A 34 15.78 39.78 -25.73
C THR A 34 14.89 39.14 -24.66
N PHE A 35 13.68 38.74 -25.06
CA PHE A 35 12.81 37.85 -24.30
C PHE A 35 13.51 36.48 -24.18
N GLN A 36 14.46 36.40 -23.26
CA GLN A 36 14.97 35.15 -22.73
C GLN A 36 13.85 34.51 -21.91
N ASN A 37 13.72 33.20 -22.07
CA ASN A 37 13.04 32.25 -21.21
C ASN A 37 11.60 31.84 -21.63
N PRO A 38 11.39 30.66 -22.25
CA PRO A 38 10.06 30.07 -22.44
C PRO A 38 9.50 29.43 -21.16
N ALA A 39 9.90 29.91 -19.97
CA ALA A 39 9.53 29.33 -18.69
C ALA A 39 8.40 30.04 -17.88
N PRO A 40 7.30 30.55 -18.47
CA PRO A 40 6.11 30.86 -17.67
C PRO A 40 4.94 29.88 -17.87
N LEU A 41 5.00 28.96 -18.85
CA LEU A 41 3.90 28.03 -19.11
C LEU A 41 4.02 26.69 -18.37
N LEU A 42 5.23 26.22 -18.06
CA LEU A 42 5.42 24.99 -17.29
C LEU A 42 5.13 25.17 -15.79
N SER A 43 5.37 26.37 -15.26
CA SER A 43 5.06 26.74 -13.88
C SER A 43 3.56 26.94 -13.64
N LEU A 44 2.76 27.15 -14.69
CA LEU A 44 1.30 27.22 -14.60
C LEU A 44 0.65 25.84 -14.40
N PHE A 45 1.36 24.75 -14.69
CA PHE A 45 0.92 23.37 -14.44
C PHE A 45 1.43 22.82 -13.10
N TYR A 46 2.26 23.57 -12.38
CA TYR A 46 2.80 23.20 -11.07
C TYR A 46 2.42 24.25 -10.03
N SER A 47 1.26 24.04 -9.40
CA SER A 47 0.87 24.78 -8.20
C SER A 47 1.16 23.92 -6.97
N PRO A 48 1.95 24.39 -5.99
CA PRO A 48 2.17 23.72 -4.70
C PRO A 48 0.87 23.20 -4.06
N SER A 49 -0.25 23.91 -4.28
CA SER A 49 -1.58 23.53 -3.82
C SER A 49 -2.12 22.19 -4.35
N LYS A 50 -1.64 21.71 -5.52
CA LYS A 50 -2.08 20.44 -6.11
C LYS A 50 -1.35 19.23 -5.52
N MET A 51 -0.06 19.37 -5.20
CA MET A 51 0.68 18.32 -4.50
C MET A 51 0.23 18.22 -3.04
N GLU A 52 0.02 19.36 -2.38
CA GLU A 52 -0.56 19.40 -1.03
C GLU A 52 -1.93 18.71 -0.98
N SER A 53 -2.80 18.93 -1.98
CA SER A 53 -4.10 18.26 -2.04
C SER A 53 -3.98 16.76 -2.30
N GLN A 54 -3.06 16.30 -3.15
CA GLN A 54 -2.82 14.86 -3.37
C GLN A 54 -2.26 14.16 -2.13
N VAL A 55 -1.34 14.79 -1.39
CA VAL A 55 -0.81 14.26 -0.13
C VAL A 55 -1.93 14.15 0.90
N LEU A 56 -2.79 15.18 1.04
CA LEU A 56 -3.92 15.15 1.96
C LEU A 56 -4.94 14.06 1.60
N VAL A 57 -5.25 13.90 0.31
CA VAL A 57 -6.12 12.81 -0.16
C VAL A 57 -5.50 11.46 0.15
N ALA A 58 -4.23 11.24 -0.18
CA ALA A 58 -3.54 9.99 0.10
C ALA A 58 -3.49 9.68 1.60
N LEU A 59 -3.25 10.69 2.45
CA LEU A 59 -3.29 10.56 3.91
C LEU A 59 -4.68 10.17 4.41
N ALA A 60 -5.73 10.80 3.89
CA ALA A 60 -7.11 10.47 4.26
C ALA A 60 -7.46 9.03 3.86
N LEU A 61 -7.13 8.64 2.63
CA LEU A 61 -7.36 7.29 2.11
C LEU A 61 -6.57 6.23 2.88
N SER A 62 -5.31 6.50 3.16
CA SER A 62 -4.44 5.62 3.94
C SER A 62 -4.82 5.56 5.42
N LEU A 63 -5.39 6.64 5.98
CA LEU A 63 -5.97 6.60 7.32
C LEU A 63 -7.22 5.72 7.36
N VAL A 64 -8.05 5.74 6.32
CA VAL A 64 -9.19 4.82 6.20
C VAL A 64 -8.70 3.37 6.11
N GLY A 65 -7.67 3.10 5.32
CA GLY A 65 -6.99 1.81 5.28
C GLY A 65 -6.51 1.38 6.67
N GLY A 66 -5.67 2.18 7.31
CA GLY A 66 -5.10 1.87 8.63
C GLY A 66 -6.13 1.71 9.74
N LEU A 67 -7.21 2.50 9.72
CA LEU A 67 -8.31 2.35 10.68
C LEU A 67 -9.14 1.08 10.44
N SER A 68 -9.12 0.52 9.23
CA SER A 68 -9.78 -0.76 8.95
C SER A 68 -9.12 -1.93 9.70
N THR A 69 -7.81 -1.84 9.97
CA THR A 69 -7.08 -2.75 10.87
C THR A 69 -7.60 -2.64 12.30
N SER A 70 -7.87 -1.42 12.76
CA SER A 70 -8.52 -1.19 14.06
C SER A 70 -9.95 -1.72 14.10
N LEU A 71 -10.71 -1.63 13.00
CA LEU A 71 -12.07 -2.20 12.89
C LEU A 71 -12.04 -3.72 12.99
N GLY A 72 -11.07 -4.37 12.35
CA GLY A 72 -10.83 -5.82 12.50
C GLY A 72 -10.58 -6.21 13.95
N ALA A 73 -9.73 -5.47 14.65
CA ALA A 73 -9.46 -5.70 16.06
C ALA A 73 -10.71 -5.48 16.94
N LEU A 74 -11.50 -4.45 16.64
CA LEU A 74 -12.73 -4.15 17.35
C LEU A 74 -13.76 -5.30 17.21
N PHE A 75 -13.82 -5.93 16.02
CA PHE A 75 -14.68 -7.09 15.79
C PHE A 75 -14.36 -8.25 16.74
N VAL A 76 -13.08 -8.53 17.01
CA VAL A 76 -12.63 -9.55 17.98
C VAL A 76 -13.01 -9.20 19.42
N ILE A 77 -13.01 -7.92 19.75
CA ILE A 77 -13.24 -7.42 21.10
C ILE A 77 -14.72 -7.43 21.47
N ILE A 78 -15.60 -7.11 20.52
CA ILE A 78 -17.05 -7.04 20.70
C ILE A 78 -17.67 -8.43 20.64
N ASN A 79 -17.24 -9.25 19.68
CA ASN A 79 -17.83 -10.56 19.45
C ASN A 79 -17.07 -11.67 20.21
N LYS A 80 -17.64 -12.88 20.21
CA LYS A 80 -16.84 -14.06 20.55
C LYS A 80 -15.70 -14.15 19.54
N ALA A 81 -14.48 -14.27 20.05
CA ALA A 81 -13.28 -14.51 19.26
C ALA A 81 -13.56 -15.49 18.11
N PRO A 82 -13.29 -15.11 16.84
CA PRO A 82 -13.48 -16.01 15.71
C PRO A 82 -12.63 -17.27 15.91
N ASN A 83 -13.17 -18.42 15.47
CA ASN A 83 -12.37 -19.64 15.49
C ASN A 83 -11.25 -19.56 14.44
N LEU A 84 -10.21 -20.39 14.62
CA LEU A 84 -9.05 -20.39 13.72
C LEU A 84 -9.47 -20.65 12.26
N ASN A 85 -10.42 -21.55 12.01
CA ASN A 85 -10.89 -21.81 10.65
C ASN A 85 -11.43 -20.57 9.94
N MET A 86 -12.25 -19.75 10.62
CA MET A 86 -12.75 -18.49 10.09
C MET A 86 -11.62 -17.49 9.85
N LEU A 87 -10.63 -17.43 10.75
CA LEU A 87 -9.44 -16.61 10.55
C LEU A 87 -8.66 -17.04 9.29
N GLY A 88 -8.43 -18.34 9.10
CA GLY A 88 -7.76 -18.87 7.91
C GLY A 88 -8.53 -18.60 6.62
N LEU A 89 -9.87 -18.68 6.64
CA LEU A 89 -10.71 -18.31 5.49
C LEU A 89 -10.62 -16.81 5.18
N LEU A 90 -10.66 -15.95 6.18
CA LEU A 90 -10.50 -14.50 6.02
C LEU A 90 -9.11 -14.14 5.48
N GLN A 91 -8.06 -14.80 5.96
CA GLN A 91 -6.68 -14.65 5.48
C GLN A 91 -6.53 -15.13 4.03
N GLY A 92 -7.13 -16.26 3.67
CA GLY A 92 -7.16 -16.73 2.28
C GLY A 92 -7.88 -15.75 1.37
N PHE A 93 -9.05 -15.24 1.78
CA PHE A 93 -9.77 -14.21 1.04
C PHE A 93 -8.94 -12.93 0.85
N ALA A 94 -8.32 -12.42 1.91
CA ALA A 94 -7.44 -11.26 1.88
C ALA A 94 -6.23 -11.48 0.96
N ALA A 95 -5.59 -12.65 1.02
CA ALA A 95 -4.52 -13.03 0.10
C ALA A 95 -4.97 -12.99 -1.37
N GLY A 96 -6.21 -13.42 -1.66
CA GLY A 96 -6.82 -13.30 -2.98
C GLY A 96 -6.98 -11.86 -3.45
N LEU A 97 -7.41 -10.94 -2.57
CA LEU A 97 -7.49 -9.51 -2.88
C LEU A 97 -6.10 -8.95 -3.23
N MET A 98 -5.11 -9.23 -2.38
CA MET A 98 -3.75 -8.68 -2.50
C MET A 98 -3.00 -9.20 -3.73
N LEU A 99 -3.11 -10.50 -4.03
CA LEU A 99 -2.55 -11.06 -5.27
C LEU A 99 -3.19 -10.44 -6.51
N SER A 100 -4.49 -10.16 -6.46
CA SER A 100 -5.20 -9.54 -7.59
C SER A 100 -4.73 -8.10 -7.83
N ILE A 101 -4.63 -7.28 -6.79
CA ILE A 101 -4.09 -5.91 -6.90
C ILE A 101 -2.65 -5.96 -7.41
N SER A 102 -1.83 -6.85 -6.85
CA SER A 102 -0.41 -6.97 -7.19
C SER A 102 -0.20 -7.31 -8.66
N PHE A 103 -0.88 -8.36 -9.16
CA PHE A 103 -0.66 -8.85 -10.52
C PHE A 103 -1.53 -8.19 -11.58
N LEU A 104 -2.82 -7.97 -11.30
CA LEU A 104 -3.80 -7.51 -12.28
C LEU A 104 -3.86 -5.98 -12.39
N ASP A 105 -3.41 -5.27 -11.36
CA ASP A 105 -3.41 -3.80 -11.35
C ASP A 105 -1.97 -3.26 -11.39
N LEU A 106 -1.21 -3.40 -10.30
CA LEU A 106 0.11 -2.76 -10.16
C LEU A 106 1.15 -3.28 -11.16
N ALA A 107 1.38 -4.59 -11.21
CA ALA A 107 2.33 -5.19 -12.16
C ALA A 107 1.85 -5.03 -13.60
N HIS A 108 0.56 -5.25 -13.86
CA HIS A 108 -0.02 -5.10 -15.20
C HIS A 108 0.17 -3.68 -15.74
N ASN A 109 -0.15 -2.66 -14.94
CA ASN A 109 0.03 -1.27 -15.31
C ASN A 109 1.50 -0.91 -15.55
N ALA A 110 2.42 -1.36 -14.69
CA ALA A 110 3.84 -1.13 -14.89
C ALA A 110 4.32 -1.76 -16.21
N LEU A 111 3.94 -3.00 -16.51
CA LEU A 111 4.32 -3.68 -17.75
C LEU A 111 3.79 -2.97 -19.00
N ASN A 112 2.56 -2.46 -18.95
CA ASN A 112 1.95 -1.73 -20.06
C ASN A 112 2.54 -0.33 -20.25
N SER A 113 2.87 0.37 -19.16
CA SER A 113 3.35 1.75 -19.19
C SER A 113 4.84 1.87 -19.53
N ILE A 114 5.69 1.00 -18.96
CA ILE A 114 7.16 1.12 -19.09
C ILE A 114 7.81 -0.05 -19.85
N GLY A 115 7.00 -1.01 -20.32
CA GLY A 115 7.42 -2.14 -21.14
C GLY A 115 7.79 -3.38 -20.34
N PHE A 116 7.70 -4.54 -21.00
CA PHE A 116 7.82 -5.87 -20.36
C PHE A 116 9.09 -6.05 -19.52
N LEU A 117 10.26 -5.71 -20.07
CA LEU A 117 11.53 -5.90 -19.37
C LEU A 117 11.64 -5.00 -18.14
N LYS A 118 11.42 -3.69 -18.30
CA LYS A 118 11.56 -2.71 -17.22
C LYS A 118 10.53 -2.94 -16.12
N GLY A 119 9.26 -3.19 -16.48
CA GLY A 119 8.20 -3.48 -15.52
C GLY A 119 8.50 -4.71 -14.66
N ASN A 120 8.97 -5.81 -15.27
CA ASN A 120 9.39 -7.00 -14.51
C ASN A 120 10.61 -6.70 -13.62
N LEU A 121 11.60 -5.94 -14.08
CA LEU A 121 12.75 -5.57 -13.26
C LEU A 121 12.33 -4.81 -12.00
N TRP A 122 11.42 -3.85 -12.13
CA TRP A 122 10.87 -3.14 -10.97
C TRP A 122 10.09 -4.07 -10.04
N PHE A 123 9.18 -4.89 -10.59
CA PHE A 123 8.43 -5.88 -9.79
C PHE A 123 9.35 -6.79 -8.97
N PHE A 124 10.33 -7.43 -9.61
CA PHE A 124 11.25 -8.33 -8.92
C PHE A 124 12.27 -7.59 -8.04
N ALA A 125 12.59 -6.33 -8.33
CA ALA A 125 13.36 -5.49 -7.41
C ALA A 125 12.59 -5.26 -6.09
N GLY A 126 11.27 -5.04 -6.17
CA GLY A 126 10.39 -4.99 -5.01
C GLY A 126 10.39 -6.30 -4.21
N VAL A 127 10.19 -7.43 -4.89
CA VAL A 127 10.25 -8.77 -4.28
C VAL A 127 11.59 -8.98 -3.54
N LEU A 128 12.70 -8.72 -4.22
CA LEU A 128 14.04 -8.91 -3.64
C LEU A 128 14.29 -7.97 -2.46
N PHE A 129 13.91 -6.69 -2.59
CA PHE A 129 14.04 -5.71 -1.52
C PHE A 129 13.33 -6.21 -0.24
N PHE A 130 12.08 -6.64 -0.36
CA PHE A 130 11.34 -7.05 0.83
C PHE A 130 11.79 -8.41 1.36
N ALA A 131 12.17 -9.35 0.49
CA ALA A 131 12.79 -10.61 0.91
C ALA A 131 14.06 -10.38 1.74
N LEU A 132 14.87 -9.37 1.39
CA LEU A 132 16.03 -8.97 2.19
C LEU A 132 15.62 -8.35 3.53
N VAL A 133 14.62 -7.45 3.54
CA VAL A 133 14.11 -6.82 4.76
C VAL A 133 13.60 -7.86 5.75
N VAL A 134 12.85 -8.86 5.29
CA VAL A 134 12.28 -9.92 6.14
C VAL A 134 13.36 -10.74 6.85
N ASN A 135 14.52 -10.97 6.22
CA ASN A 135 15.62 -11.67 6.86
C ASN A 135 16.19 -10.94 8.10
N PHE A 136 15.93 -9.63 8.24
CA PHE A 136 16.32 -8.86 9.43
C PHE A 136 15.24 -8.84 10.52
N ILE A 137 14.03 -9.33 10.22
CA ILE A 137 12.93 -9.41 11.17
C ILE A 137 12.99 -10.82 11.80
N PRO A 138 13.12 -10.93 13.14
CA PRO A 138 13.08 -12.23 13.79
C PRO A 138 11.73 -12.91 13.52
N GLU A 139 11.76 -14.17 13.08
CA GLU A 139 10.54 -14.96 12.97
C GLU A 139 9.85 -15.03 14.35
N PRO A 140 8.53 -14.79 14.44
CA PRO A 140 7.81 -15.03 15.67
C PRO A 140 7.93 -16.51 16.02
N THR A 141 8.52 -16.83 17.18
CA THR A 141 8.47 -18.19 17.71
C THR A 141 7.02 -18.52 18.02
N VAL A 142 6.31 -19.10 17.05
CA VAL A 142 4.97 -19.64 17.24
C VAL A 142 5.14 -20.82 18.17
N VAL A 143 4.85 -20.64 19.47
CA VAL A 143 4.79 -21.76 20.40
C VAL A 143 3.55 -22.58 19.99
N PRO A 144 3.70 -23.82 19.50
CA PRO A 144 2.55 -24.62 19.11
C PRO A 144 1.68 -24.86 20.34
N GLN A 145 0.41 -24.46 20.29
CA GLN A 145 -0.55 -24.75 21.36
C GLN A 145 -0.74 -26.27 21.60
N SER A 146 -0.26 -27.12 20.68
CA SER A 146 -0.37 -28.58 20.80
C SER A 146 0.51 -29.20 21.91
N GLU A 147 1.51 -28.50 22.43
CA GLU A 147 2.32 -29.02 23.54
C GLU A 147 1.76 -28.69 24.93
N THR A 148 0.98 -27.61 25.06
CA THR A 148 0.49 -27.14 26.37
C THR A 148 -0.61 -28.03 26.94
N ASP A 149 -1.41 -28.67 26.10
CA ASP A 149 -2.48 -29.58 26.54
C ASP A 149 -1.97 -30.98 26.94
N LYS A 150 -0.79 -31.40 26.45
CA LYS A 150 -0.22 -32.71 26.79
C LYS A 150 0.58 -32.71 28.10
N LYS A 151 1.12 -31.56 28.52
CA LYS A 151 1.93 -31.45 29.75
C LYS A 151 1.13 -31.27 31.05
N LYS A 152 -0.18 -31.03 30.99
CA LYS A 152 -1.01 -30.90 32.21
C LYS A 152 -1.30 -32.20 32.95
N LYS A 153 -0.80 -33.37 32.50
CA LYS A 153 -1.07 -34.65 33.17
C LYS A 153 0.05 -35.19 34.07
N HIS A 154 1.20 -34.55 34.14
CA HIS A 154 2.26 -34.95 35.06
C HIS A 154 3.11 -33.74 35.43
N GLU A 155 2.80 -33.07 36.54
CA GLU A 155 3.81 -32.38 37.35
C GLU A 155 3.17 -32.03 38.70
N THR A 156 3.71 -32.69 39.72
CA THR A 156 3.42 -32.52 41.14
C THR A 156 3.76 -31.10 41.59
N GLU A 157 2.95 -30.60 42.52
CA GLU A 157 2.93 -29.23 43.03
C GLU A 157 4.28 -28.80 43.67
N ASP A 158 4.94 -27.83 43.03
CA ASP A 158 5.88 -26.91 43.68
C ASP A 158 5.40 -25.46 43.42
N GLU A 159 4.80 -24.85 44.45
CA GLU A 159 4.07 -23.57 44.37
C GLU A 159 4.97 -22.37 43.98
N GLY A 160 6.29 -22.51 44.09
CA GLY A 160 7.27 -21.50 43.66
C GLY A 160 7.55 -21.54 42.15
N SER A 161 7.69 -22.74 41.58
CA SER A 161 8.06 -22.96 40.16
C SER A 161 6.92 -22.63 39.20
N GLY A 162 5.67 -22.89 39.59
CA GLY A 162 4.49 -22.65 38.76
C GLY A 162 4.26 -21.16 38.44
N LYS A 163 4.54 -20.25 39.38
CA LYS A 163 4.38 -18.80 39.18
C LYS A 163 5.39 -18.22 38.21
N ASP A 164 6.63 -18.72 38.23
CA ASP A 164 7.70 -18.29 37.33
C ASP A 164 7.51 -18.84 35.91
N MET A 165 7.04 -20.09 35.79
CA MET A 165 6.66 -20.68 34.50
C MET A 165 5.49 -19.94 33.85
N MET A 166 4.46 -19.57 34.62
CA MET A 166 3.30 -18.83 34.11
C MET A 166 3.65 -17.39 33.71
N LYS A 167 4.54 -16.71 34.45
CA LYS A 167 5.10 -15.41 34.05
C LYS A 167 5.95 -15.50 32.78
N LYS A 168 6.79 -16.53 32.65
CA LYS A 168 7.64 -16.76 31.48
C LYS A 168 6.78 -17.03 30.23
N HIS A 169 5.74 -17.84 30.36
CA HIS A 169 4.78 -18.10 29.29
C HIS A 169 4.05 -16.82 28.87
N ARG A 170 3.48 -16.05 29.80
CA ARG A 170 2.81 -14.77 29.50
C ARG A 170 3.73 -13.77 28.81
N ARG A 171 5.01 -13.74 29.21
CA ARG A 171 6.04 -12.92 28.54
C ARG A 171 6.29 -13.40 27.11
N GLN A 172 6.44 -14.70 26.87
CA GLN A 172 6.62 -15.26 25.52
C GLN A 172 5.44 -14.94 24.60
N VAL A 173 4.20 -15.13 25.06
CA VAL A 173 3.02 -14.84 24.21
C VAL A 173 2.88 -13.34 23.95
N PHE A 174 3.20 -12.47 24.92
CA PHE A 174 3.24 -11.03 24.71
C PHE A 174 4.33 -10.61 23.69
N PHE A 175 5.53 -11.19 23.79
CA PHE A 175 6.59 -10.98 22.81
C PHE A 175 6.17 -11.46 21.41
N SER A 176 5.49 -12.59 21.30
CA SER A 176 4.92 -13.06 20.03
C SER A 176 3.93 -12.04 19.46
N GLY A 177 3.04 -11.47 20.28
CA GLY A 177 2.10 -10.45 19.85
C GLY A 177 2.78 -9.15 19.38
N ILE A 178 3.89 -8.75 20.00
CA ILE A 178 4.71 -7.62 19.54
C ILE A 178 5.37 -7.94 18.20
N ILE A 179 5.96 -9.13 18.05
CA ILE A 179 6.62 -9.52 16.79
C ILE A 179 5.59 -9.56 15.66
N THR A 180 4.40 -10.12 15.90
CA THR A 180 3.28 -10.08 14.96
C THR A 180 2.89 -8.65 14.60
N ALA A 181 2.78 -7.75 15.59
CA ALA A 181 2.46 -6.34 15.32
C ALA A 181 3.55 -5.64 14.50
N VAL A 182 4.84 -5.95 14.73
CA VAL A 182 5.96 -5.40 13.95
C VAL A 182 5.97 -5.93 12.51
N GLY A 183 5.76 -7.24 12.31
CA GLY A 183 5.65 -7.83 10.98
C GLY A 183 4.52 -7.20 10.18
N ILE A 184 3.36 -7.04 10.82
CA ILE A 184 2.18 -6.41 10.21
C ILE A 184 2.40 -4.91 9.95
N SER A 185 3.08 -4.17 10.83
CA SER A 185 3.51 -2.81 10.50
C SER A 185 4.38 -2.73 9.24
N LEU A 186 5.22 -3.73 9.00
CA LEU A 186 6.06 -3.80 7.81
C LEU A 186 5.28 -4.22 6.56
N HIS A 187 4.13 -4.88 6.72
CA HIS A 187 3.16 -5.16 5.65
C HIS A 187 2.37 -3.92 5.23
N ASN A 188 1.86 -3.20 6.24
CA ASN A 188 1.06 -1.98 6.10
C ASN A 188 1.84 -0.79 5.53
N PHE A 189 3.17 -0.77 5.71
CA PHE A 189 3.99 0.32 5.18
C PHE A 189 3.96 0.38 3.64
N PRO A 190 4.28 -0.71 2.89
CA PRO A 190 4.09 -0.78 1.43
C PRO A 190 2.70 -0.39 0.93
N GLU A 191 1.63 -0.70 1.67
CA GLU A 191 0.27 -0.31 1.29
C GLU A 191 0.05 1.20 1.36
N GLY A 192 0.55 1.84 2.41
CA GLY A 192 0.63 3.29 2.49
C GLY A 192 1.36 3.90 1.30
N MET A 193 2.48 3.29 0.89
CA MET A 193 3.21 3.69 -0.32
C MET A 193 2.33 3.54 -1.58
N ALA A 194 1.63 2.41 -1.71
CA ALA A 194 0.71 2.16 -2.84
C ALA A 194 -0.36 3.25 -2.93
N VAL A 195 -1.03 3.58 -1.82
CA VAL A 195 -2.09 4.60 -1.79
C VAL A 195 -1.55 5.95 -2.23
N PHE A 196 -0.36 6.35 -1.78
CA PHE A 196 0.25 7.62 -2.18
C PHE A 196 0.61 7.64 -3.67
N LEU A 197 1.35 6.65 -4.15
CA LEU A 197 1.75 6.56 -5.56
C LEU A 197 0.52 6.45 -6.49
N GLY A 198 -0.49 5.68 -6.07
CA GLY A 198 -1.77 5.57 -6.75
C GLY A 198 -2.52 6.91 -6.80
N SER A 199 -2.52 7.67 -5.70
CA SER A 199 -3.15 9.00 -5.65
C SER A 199 -2.43 10.05 -6.51
N ILE A 200 -1.11 9.95 -6.65
CA ILE A 200 -0.34 10.76 -7.60
C ILE A 200 -0.74 10.41 -9.03
N LYS A 201 -0.85 9.11 -9.35
CA LYS A 201 -1.25 8.62 -10.67
C LYS A 201 -2.67 9.08 -11.03
N GLY A 202 -3.59 9.03 -10.08
CA GLY A 202 -4.93 9.60 -10.22
C GLY A 202 -5.87 9.17 -9.10
N LEU A 203 -6.88 10.00 -8.82
CA LEU A 203 -7.84 9.76 -7.73
C LEU A 203 -8.51 8.38 -7.83
N ARG A 204 -8.86 7.93 -9.04
CA ARG A 204 -9.46 6.62 -9.27
C ARG A 204 -8.53 5.48 -8.82
N VAL A 205 -7.26 5.54 -9.20
CA VAL A 205 -6.27 4.51 -8.82
C VAL A 205 -6.04 4.52 -7.31
N GLY A 206 -5.91 5.71 -6.71
CA GLY A 206 -5.81 5.87 -5.25
C GLY A 206 -7.03 5.30 -4.50
N LEU A 207 -8.24 5.57 -4.97
CA LEU A 207 -9.48 5.03 -4.38
C LEU A 207 -9.58 3.51 -4.53
N ASN A 208 -9.23 2.96 -5.69
CA ASN A 208 -9.23 1.52 -5.93
C ASN A 208 -8.29 0.80 -4.95
N LEU A 209 -7.06 1.30 -4.82
CA LEU A 209 -6.08 0.77 -3.89
C LEU A 209 -6.57 0.91 -2.45
N ALA A 210 -7.02 2.09 -2.03
CA ALA A 210 -7.47 2.32 -0.66
C ALA A 210 -8.67 1.45 -0.26
N PHE A 211 -9.63 1.26 -1.16
CA PHE A 211 -10.79 0.40 -0.91
C PHE A 211 -10.38 -1.06 -0.73
N ALA A 212 -9.54 -1.56 -1.64
CA ALA A 212 -9.07 -2.92 -1.56
C ALA A 212 -8.17 -3.12 -0.34
N ILE A 213 -7.40 -2.09 0.01
CA ILE A 213 -6.54 -2.08 1.19
C ILE A 213 -7.37 -2.19 2.48
N ALA A 214 -8.38 -1.32 2.61
CA ALA A 214 -9.32 -1.36 3.71
C ALA A 214 -10.00 -2.73 3.89
N LEU A 215 -10.32 -3.43 2.80
CA LEU A 215 -10.96 -4.74 2.86
C LEU A 215 -10.06 -5.86 3.37
N HIS A 216 -8.76 -5.87 3.04
CA HIS A 216 -7.85 -6.88 3.61
C HIS A 216 -7.43 -6.55 5.04
N ASN A 217 -7.39 -5.26 5.39
CA ASN A 217 -7.03 -4.79 6.72
C ASN A 217 -7.99 -5.25 7.81
N ILE A 218 -9.26 -5.49 7.49
CA ILE A 218 -10.21 -6.03 8.47
C ILE A 218 -9.79 -7.46 8.92
N PRO A 219 -9.63 -8.46 8.02
CA PRO A 219 -9.01 -9.75 8.33
C PRO A 219 -7.68 -9.67 9.09
N GLU A 220 -6.84 -8.72 8.73
CA GLU A 220 -5.52 -8.53 9.33
C GLU A 220 -5.60 -8.00 10.76
N GLY A 221 -6.47 -7.02 11.01
CA GLY A 221 -6.77 -6.53 12.35
C GLY A 221 -7.24 -7.63 13.29
N VAL A 222 -8.04 -8.58 12.78
CA VAL A 222 -8.45 -9.79 13.53
C VAL A 222 -7.23 -10.66 13.85
N ALA A 223 -6.32 -10.85 12.87
CA ALA A 223 -5.11 -11.65 13.02
C ALA A 223 -4.11 -11.06 14.03
N VAL A 224 -3.99 -9.73 14.13
CA VAL A 224 -3.20 -9.06 15.18
C VAL A 224 -3.86 -9.22 16.55
N ALA A 225 -5.16 -8.92 16.62
CA ALA A 225 -5.85 -8.76 17.89
C ALA A 225 -6.06 -10.07 18.64
N LEU A 226 -6.32 -11.16 17.90
CA LEU A 226 -6.69 -12.45 18.50
C LEU A 226 -5.56 -13.08 19.34
N PRO A 227 -4.32 -13.23 18.84
CA PRO A 227 -3.21 -13.75 19.64
C PRO A 227 -2.87 -12.84 20.82
N VAL A 228 -2.87 -11.51 20.63
CA VAL A 228 -2.61 -10.55 21.71
C VAL A 228 -3.67 -10.66 22.80
N TYR A 229 -4.94 -10.79 22.42
CA TYR A 229 -6.03 -10.95 23.38
C TYR A 229 -5.88 -12.25 24.17
N PHE A 230 -5.61 -13.38 23.51
CA PHE A 230 -5.38 -14.65 24.19
C PHE A 230 -4.13 -14.65 25.08
N ALA A 231 -3.09 -13.90 24.71
CA ALA A 231 -1.86 -13.73 25.48
C ALA A 231 -2.04 -12.90 26.75
N THR A 232 -2.74 -11.78 26.62
CA THR A 232 -2.75 -10.70 27.61
C THR A 232 -4.02 -10.66 28.44
N ASN A 233 -5.09 -11.29 27.93
CA ASN A 233 -6.47 -11.16 28.37
C ASN A 233 -6.95 -9.70 28.40
N SER A 234 -6.33 -8.81 27.62
CA SER A 234 -6.62 -7.38 27.59
C SER A 234 -7.12 -6.96 26.21
N LYS A 235 -8.42 -6.68 26.12
CA LYS A 235 -9.08 -6.15 24.91
C LYS A 235 -8.43 -4.85 24.45
N TRP A 236 -8.07 -3.97 25.38
CA TRP A 236 -7.43 -2.70 25.06
C TRP A 236 -6.02 -2.86 24.48
N GLN A 237 -5.22 -3.82 24.98
CA GLN A 237 -3.89 -4.07 24.41
C GLN A 237 -3.97 -4.64 22.99
N ALA A 238 -4.92 -5.55 22.74
CA ALA A 238 -5.19 -6.07 21.40
C ALA A 238 -5.59 -4.96 20.41
N PHE A 239 -6.53 -4.11 20.80
CA PHE A 239 -6.95 -2.96 20.00
C PHE A 239 -5.78 -1.99 19.73
N LYS A 240 -5.03 -1.63 20.78
CA LYS A 240 -3.93 -0.68 20.69
C LYS A 240 -2.83 -1.18 19.75
N LEU A 241 -2.43 -2.45 19.84
CA LEU A 241 -1.39 -3.00 18.96
C LEU A 241 -1.85 -3.04 17.50
N ALA A 242 -3.08 -3.46 17.22
CA ALA A 242 -3.64 -3.44 15.87
C ALA A 242 -3.79 -2.01 15.30
N THR A 243 -4.16 -1.05 16.15
CA THR A 243 -4.26 0.35 15.74
C THR A 243 -2.88 0.94 15.43
N LEU A 244 -1.90 0.64 16.28
CA LEU A 244 -0.51 1.09 16.07
C LEU A 244 0.08 0.48 14.80
N SER A 245 -0.24 -0.77 14.48
CA SER A 245 0.21 -1.37 13.22
C SER A 245 -0.49 -0.77 12.00
N GLY A 246 -1.79 -0.45 12.09
CA GLY A 246 -2.53 0.30 11.06
C GLY A 246 -1.94 1.67 10.74
N PHE A 247 -1.33 2.36 11.72
CA PHE A 247 -0.67 3.65 11.48
C PHE A 247 0.62 3.57 10.64
N ALA A 248 1.11 2.36 10.33
CA ALA A 248 2.21 2.22 9.37
C ALA A 248 1.82 2.64 7.95
N GLU A 249 0.54 2.57 7.57
CA GLU A 249 0.07 3.03 6.26
C GLU A 249 0.22 4.56 6.09
N PRO A 250 -0.37 5.42 6.94
CA PRO A 250 -0.18 6.87 6.79
C PRO A 250 1.29 7.27 6.96
N LEU A 251 2.07 6.51 7.74
CA LEU A 251 3.52 6.69 7.80
C LEU A 251 4.19 6.40 6.45
N GLY A 252 3.77 5.37 5.74
CA GLY A 252 4.19 5.07 4.36
C GLY A 252 3.92 6.24 3.42
N VAL A 253 2.72 6.84 3.49
CA VAL A 253 2.39 8.06 2.73
C VAL A 253 3.34 9.20 3.06
N ILE A 254 3.56 9.49 4.34
CA ILE A 254 4.44 10.58 4.78
C ILE A 254 5.86 10.39 4.28
N VAL A 255 6.41 9.18 4.42
CA VAL A 255 7.78 8.88 4.01
C VAL A 255 7.95 9.03 2.50
N VAL A 256 7.03 8.47 1.70
CA VAL A 256 7.13 8.59 0.24
C VAL A 256 6.89 10.03 -0.22
N ALA A 257 5.96 10.76 0.39
CA ALA A 257 5.75 12.18 0.11
C ALA A 257 6.98 13.04 0.43
N TYR A 258 7.69 12.72 1.51
CA TYR A 258 8.93 13.39 1.88
C TYR A 258 10.10 13.06 0.94
N LEU A 259 10.24 11.80 0.54
CA LEU A 259 11.30 11.35 -0.38
C LEU A 259 11.08 11.84 -1.82
N PHE A 260 9.82 12.03 -2.21
CA PHE A 260 9.42 12.48 -3.54
C PHE A 260 8.53 13.73 -3.48
N PRO A 261 9.07 14.88 -3.02
CA PRO A 261 8.29 16.10 -2.80
C PRO A 261 7.94 16.85 -4.10
N SER A 262 8.45 16.39 -5.23
CA SER A 262 8.25 16.98 -6.56
C SER A 262 7.68 15.94 -7.52
N SER A 263 7.07 16.39 -8.62
CA SER A 263 6.41 15.49 -9.58
C SER A 263 7.36 14.40 -10.05
N LEU A 264 7.00 13.15 -9.76
CA LEU A 264 7.73 11.97 -10.19
C LEU A 264 7.76 11.87 -11.71
N ASN A 265 8.91 11.46 -12.25
CA ASN A 265 8.97 11.03 -13.64
C ASN A 265 7.95 9.88 -13.84
N PRO A 266 7.09 9.92 -14.87
CA PRO A 266 6.06 8.89 -15.08
C PRO A 266 6.59 7.46 -15.13
N GLU A 267 7.78 7.26 -15.71
CA GLU A 267 8.43 5.95 -15.76
C GLU A 267 8.85 5.46 -14.36
N ILE A 268 9.37 6.37 -13.53
CA ILE A 268 9.74 6.07 -12.14
C ILE A 268 8.48 5.79 -11.31
N LEU A 269 7.40 6.55 -11.50
CA LEU A 269 6.13 6.35 -10.79
C LEU A 269 5.57 4.94 -11.06
N GLU A 270 5.48 4.54 -12.32
CA GLU A 270 5.00 3.21 -12.71
C GLU A 270 5.97 2.11 -12.26
N GLY A 271 7.27 2.38 -12.27
CA GLY A 271 8.28 1.50 -11.71
C GLY A 271 8.10 1.28 -10.19
N LEU A 272 7.89 2.34 -9.42
CA LEU A 272 7.63 2.27 -7.99
C LEU A 272 6.32 1.51 -7.69
N LEU A 273 5.25 1.77 -8.45
CA LEU A 273 4.00 1.01 -8.34
C LEU A 273 4.22 -0.48 -8.64
N GLY A 274 4.97 -0.80 -9.69
CA GLY A 274 5.37 -2.18 -10.02
C GLY A 274 6.16 -2.84 -8.89
N SER A 275 7.13 -2.14 -8.29
CA SER A 275 7.86 -2.60 -7.11
C SER A 275 6.93 -2.89 -5.94
N VAL A 276 6.00 -1.98 -5.64
CA VAL A 276 5.03 -2.19 -4.54
C VAL A 276 4.17 -3.42 -4.80
N GLY A 277 3.73 -3.65 -6.05
CA GLY A 277 3.06 -4.90 -6.44
C GLY A 277 3.92 -6.14 -6.20
N GLY A 278 5.23 -6.07 -6.45
CA GLY A 278 6.18 -7.13 -6.12
C GLY A 278 6.30 -7.39 -4.62
N VAL A 279 6.41 -6.32 -3.82
CA VAL A 279 6.43 -6.41 -2.35
C VAL A 279 5.17 -7.07 -1.82
N MET A 280 4.00 -6.61 -2.25
CA MET A 280 2.70 -7.15 -1.82
C MET A 280 2.55 -8.63 -2.22
N ALA A 281 2.94 -9.00 -3.44
CA ALA A 281 2.92 -10.40 -3.88
C ALA A 281 3.82 -11.30 -3.02
N PHE A 282 5.04 -10.85 -2.69
CA PHE A 282 5.94 -11.59 -1.81
C PHE A 282 5.34 -11.76 -0.42
N LEU A 283 4.89 -10.67 0.20
CA LEU A 283 4.26 -10.67 1.52
C LEU A 283 3.06 -11.61 1.60
N THR A 284 2.16 -11.54 0.61
CA THR A 284 0.98 -12.40 0.57
C THR A 284 1.35 -13.88 0.51
N LEU A 285 2.36 -14.24 -0.30
CA LEU A 285 2.81 -15.63 -0.44
C LEU A 285 3.64 -16.13 0.76
N HIS A 286 4.41 -15.24 1.39
CA HIS A 286 5.29 -15.57 2.51
C HIS A 286 4.54 -15.66 3.84
N GLU A 287 3.55 -14.80 4.06
CA GLU A 287 2.91 -14.65 5.38
C GLU A 287 1.45 -15.07 5.37
N MET A 288 0.63 -14.47 4.50
CA MET A 288 -0.83 -14.63 4.55
C MET A 288 -1.29 -16.02 4.08
N LEU A 289 -0.73 -16.50 2.97
CA LEU A 289 -1.13 -17.78 2.38
C LEU A 289 -0.77 -18.98 3.27
N PRO A 290 0.45 -19.06 3.85
CA PRO A 290 0.75 -20.10 4.83
C PRO A 290 -0.16 -20.04 6.05
N LEU A 291 -0.44 -18.85 6.58
CA LEU A 291 -1.35 -18.66 7.71
C LEU A 291 -2.78 -19.16 7.40
N ALA A 292 -3.26 -18.91 6.18
CA ALA A 292 -4.54 -19.42 5.71
C ALA A 292 -4.54 -20.97 5.65
N PHE A 293 -3.44 -21.57 5.21
CA PHE A 293 -3.28 -23.03 5.15
C PHE A 293 -3.24 -23.66 6.54
N ASP A 294 -2.50 -23.07 7.47
CA ASP A 294 -2.37 -23.56 8.84
C ASP A 294 -3.71 -23.54 9.59
N TYR A 295 -4.54 -22.54 9.34
CA TYR A 295 -5.78 -22.33 10.10
C TYR A 295 -7.04 -22.93 9.47
N ALA A 296 -7.23 -22.85 8.15
CA ALA A 296 -8.42 -23.36 7.47
C ALA A 296 -8.17 -24.65 6.66
N GLY A 297 -6.90 -25.04 6.50
CA GLY A 297 -6.48 -26.11 5.62
C GLY A 297 -6.45 -25.68 4.15
N GLN A 298 -5.51 -26.27 3.41
CA GLN A 298 -5.20 -25.90 2.02
C GLN A 298 -6.43 -25.84 1.10
N LYS A 299 -7.32 -26.85 1.17
CA LYS A 299 -8.51 -26.91 0.30
C LYS A 299 -9.47 -25.74 0.52
N GLN A 300 -9.69 -25.32 1.77
CA GLN A 300 -10.61 -24.22 2.07
C GLN A 300 -9.95 -22.87 1.79
N ALA A 301 -8.69 -22.72 2.19
CA ALA A 301 -7.91 -21.52 1.94
C ALA A 301 -7.80 -21.19 0.45
N VAL A 302 -7.49 -22.17 -0.41
CA VAL A 302 -7.43 -21.96 -1.87
C VAL A 302 -8.79 -21.50 -2.42
N LYS A 303 -9.91 -22.06 -1.96
CA LYS A 303 -11.24 -21.57 -2.36
C LYS A 303 -11.44 -20.12 -1.93
N ALA A 304 -11.06 -19.77 -0.70
CA ALA A 304 -11.16 -18.40 -0.21
C ALA A 304 -10.29 -17.43 -1.03
N VAL A 305 -9.08 -17.82 -1.40
CA VAL A 305 -8.20 -17.05 -2.31
C VAL A 305 -8.90 -16.74 -3.62
N PHE A 306 -9.42 -17.76 -4.32
CA PHE A 306 -10.11 -17.51 -5.59
C PHE A 306 -11.39 -16.70 -5.45
N VAL A 307 -12.12 -16.84 -4.34
CA VAL A 307 -13.27 -15.98 -4.03
C VAL A 307 -12.82 -14.53 -3.83
N GLY A 308 -11.71 -14.30 -3.12
CA GLY A 308 -11.09 -12.98 -2.99
C GLY A 308 -10.68 -12.41 -4.35
N MET A 309 -10.03 -13.21 -5.19
CA MET A 309 -9.64 -12.76 -6.53
C MET A 309 -10.82 -12.38 -7.41
N ALA A 310 -11.90 -13.18 -7.38
CA ALA A 310 -13.12 -12.88 -8.12
C ALA A 310 -13.79 -11.61 -7.59
N PHE A 311 -13.85 -11.44 -6.27
CA PHE A 311 -14.39 -10.23 -5.63
C PHE A 311 -13.58 -9.00 -6.03
N MET A 312 -12.25 -9.06 -5.99
CA MET A 312 -11.40 -7.93 -6.35
C MET A 312 -11.56 -7.56 -7.83
N SER A 313 -11.59 -8.56 -8.70
CA SER A 313 -11.81 -8.35 -10.14
C SER A 313 -13.15 -7.67 -10.42
N ALA A 314 -14.22 -8.13 -9.76
CA ALA A 314 -15.53 -7.48 -9.86
C ALA A 314 -15.53 -6.05 -9.29
N SER A 315 -14.80 -5.81 -8.20
CA SER A 315 -14.68 -4.49 -7.58
C SER A 315 -13.95 -3.50 -8.48
N LEU A 316 -12.82 -3.92 -9.09
CA LEU A 316 -12.08 -3.11 -10.04
C LEU A 316 -12.94 -2.74 -11.25
N TYR A 317 -13.68 -3.70 -11.80
CA TYR A 317 -14.60 -3.47 -12.92
C TYR A 317 -15.75 -2.51 -12.56
N PHE A 318 -16.33 -2.67 -11.36
CA PHE A 318 -17.40 -1.79 -10.89
C PHE A 318 -16.90 -0.35 -10.71
N LEU A 319 -15.73 -0.16 -10.11
CA LEU A 319 -15.10 1.15 -9.95
C LEU A 319 -14.74 1.76 -11.30
N GLU A 320 -14.33 0.93 -12.26
CA GLU A 320 -14.05 1.37 -13.63
C GLU A 320 -15.27 1.99 -14.33
N ILE A 321 -16.43 1.36 -14.21
CA ILE A 321 -17.67 1.88 -14.76
C ILE A 321 -18.15 3.12 -14.00
N SER A 322 -17.97 3.14 -12.67
CA SER A 322 -18.51 4.19 -11.80
C SER A 322 -17.68 5.49 -11.85
N LEU A 323 -16.38 5.37 -12.10
CA LEU A 323 -15.44 6.48 -12.19
C LEU A 323 -14.74 6.45 -13.56
N PRO A 324 -15.43 6.73 -14.68
CA PRO A 324 -14.78 6.77 -15.97
C PRO A 324 -13.63 7.78 -15.96
N GLU A 325 -12.51 7.44 -16.62
CA GLU A 325 -11.41 8.39 -16.78
C GLU A 325 -11.96 9.67 -17.42
N MET A 326 -11.89 10.79 -16.71
CA MET A 326 -12.13 12.08 -17.34
C MET A 326 -10.98 12.31 -18.32
N THR A 327 -11.20 11.93 -19.57
CA THR A 327 -10.37 12.35 -20.69
C THR A 327 -10.47 13.88 -20.77
N LEU A 328 -9.50 14.57 -20.19
CA LEU A 328 -9.25 16.00 -20.39
C LEU A 328 -8.27 16.17 -21.56
#